data_AF-A0A3D4SXJ1-F1
#
_entry.id   AF-A0A3D4SXJ1-F1
#
_cell.length_a   1.000
_cell.length_b   1.000
_cell.length_c   1.000
_cell.angle_alpha   90.00
_cell.angle_beta   90.00
_cell.angle_gamma   90.00
#
_symmetry.space_group_name_H-M   'P 1'
#
loop_
_entity.id
_entity.type
_entity.pdbx_description
1 polymer ?
#
loop_
_entity_poly.entity_id
_entity_poly.type
_entity_poly.pdbx_seq_one_letter_code
_entity_poly.pdbx_strand_id
1 'polypeptide(L)'
;MTSARHRFSVTAALDRFFFVFAAVAAVWFAWILLTQTFDISWAGFIYLALFWVMIAYLALPRLHRILTTLYVPDYFIGRTRTSDGLLGDPVNLALLGTRDQVVQAMNDAGWTAADPVDLRSSLRIITSTVTRRSYNTAPVSPLFLFGRQQDLAFQQEVAGNPAKRHHVRFWRTPDGWLLPGGVRVDWLGAATFDRAVGFSLFTLQVTHKIDADIDVERDFVVTSVMASHDGAQLDVLKDFTTGYHSRNGGGDTIRTDGSLPVLDLAEVRPRVH
;
A
#
# COMPACT_ATOMS: atom_id res chain seq x y z
N MET A 1 -17.94 -26.07 -14.85
CA MET A 1 -18.09 -24.81 -15.62
C MET A 1 -19.33 -24.08 -15.13
N THR A 2 -19.18 -23.21 -14.14
CA THR A 2 -20.26 -22.40 -13.59
C THR A 2 -20.25 -21.03 -14.25
N SER A 3 -21.34 -20.72 -14.96
CA SER A 3 -21.59 -19.43 -15.60
C SER A 3 -21.60 -18.32 -14.53
N ALA A 4 -20.56 -17.47 -14.52
CA ALA A 4 -20.52 -16.28 -13.69
C ALA A 4 -21.47 -15.23 -14.28
N ARG A 5 -22.64 -15.06 -13.66
CA ARG A 5 -23.54 -13.94 -13.95
C ARG A 5 -22.79 -12.63 -13.68
N HIS A 6 -22.51 -11.88 -14.75
CA HIS A 6 -21.95 -10.53 -14.70
C HIS A 6 -22.93 -9.61 -13.94
N ARG A 7 -22.75 -9.47 -12.62
CA ARG A 7 -23.47 -8.45 -11.85
C ARG A 7 -22.95 -7.10 -12.32
N PHE A 8 -23.82 -6.28 -12.90
CA PHE A 8 -23.52 -4.87 -13.19
C PHE A 8 -23.12 -4.19 -11.88
N SER A 9 -21.84 -3.88 -11.73
CA SER A 9 -21.35 -3.12 -10.59
C SER A 9 -21.54 -1.63 -10.86
N VAL A 10 -22.40 -0.97 -10.10
CA VAL A 10 -22.64 0.48 -10.18
C VAL A 10 -21.33 1.27 -10.03
N THR A 11 -20.42 0.78 -9.20
CA THR A 11 -19.09 1.40 -9.03
C THR A 11 -18.25 1.29 -10.29
N ALA A 12 -18.32 0.16 -11.01
CA ALA A 12 -17.62 0.00 -12.29
C ALA A 12 -18.21 0.89 -13.40
N ALA A 13 -19.53 1.10 -13.39
CA ALA A 13 -20.18 2.01 -14.32
C ALA A 13 -19.80 3.48 -14.04
N LEU A 14 -19.79 3.89 -12.77
CA LEU A 14 -19.32 5.22 -12.37
C LEU A 14 -17.84 5.43 -12.72
N ASP A 15 -16.98 4.45 -12.46
CA ASP A 15 -15.55 4.54 -12.79
C ASP A 15 -15.34 4.72 -14.32
N ARG A 16 -16.09 3.97 -15.14
CA ARG A 16 -16.08 4.15 -16.61
C ARG A 16 -16.59 5.52 -17.05
N PHE A 17 -17.68 6.02 -16.45
CA PHE A 17 -18.20 7.35 -16.77
C PHE A 17 -17.18 8.44 -16.46
N PHE A 18 -16.64 8.45 -15.24
CA PHE A 18 -15.63 9.43 -14.84
C PHE A 18 -14.33 9.30 -15.65
N PHE A 19 -13.98 8.09 -16.10
CA PHE A 19 -12.87 7.88 -17.04
C PHE A 19 -13.11 8.60 -18.38
N VAL A 20 -14.25 8.35 -19.02
CA VAL A 20 -14.58 8.99 -20.30
C VAL A 20 -14.70 10.50 -20.14
N PHE A 21 -15.37 10.95 -19.07
CA PHE A 21 -15.51 12.36 -18.76
C PHE A 21 -14.15 13.04 -18.57
N ALA A 22 -13.24 12.47 -17.77
CA ALA A 22 -11.92 13.03 -17.55
C ALA A 22 -11.09 13.08 -18.84
N ALA A 23 -11.19 12.07 -19.71
CA ALA A 23 -10.51 12.06 -21.00
C ALA A 23 -11.03 13.17 -21.93
N VAL A 24 -12.35 13.32 -22.04
CA VAL A 24 -12.98 14.38 -22.85
C VAL A 24 -12.65 15.76 -22.29
N ALA A 25 -12.74 15.94 -20.97
CA ALA A 25 -12.42 17.20 -20.30
C ALA A 25 -10.94 17.57 -20.50
N ALA A 26 -10.01 16.61 -20.41
CA ALA A 26 -8.59 16.83 -20.67
C ALA A 26 -8.32 17.32 -22.09
N VAL A 27 -8.93 16.67 -23.09
CA VAL A 27 -8.81 17.09 -24.51
C VAL A 27 -9.40 18.48 -24.72
N TRP A 28 -10.58 18.73 -24.17
CA TRP A 28 -11.26 20.03 -24.27
C TRP A 28 -10.42 21.17 -23.66
N PHE A 29 -9.81 20.92 -22.50
CA PHE A 29 -9.02 21.94 -21.81
C PHE A 29 -7.66 22.16 -22.47
N ALA A 30 -7.04 21.11 -23.00
CA ALA A 30 -5.85 21.24 -23.85
C ALA A 30 -6.14 22.09 -25.09
N TRP A 31 -7.33 21.92 -25.70
CA TRP A 31 -7.79 22.75 -26.82
C TRP A 31 -8.00 24.22 -26.41
N ILE A 32 -8.64 24.48 -25.27
CA ILE A 32 -8.79 25.85 -24.73
C ILE A 32 -7.42 26.49 -24.52
N LEU A 33 -6.48 25.79 -23.88
CA LEU A 33 -5.13 26.30 -23.72
C LEU A 33 -4.50 26.60 -25.07
N LEU A 34 -4.52 25.68 -26.03
CA LEU A 34 -3.90 25.89 -27.34
C LEU A 34 -4.51 27.08 -28.11
N THR A 35 -5.81 27.33 -27.95
CA THR A 35 -6.52 28.39 -28.68
C THR A 35 -6.56 29.74 -27.96
N GLN A 36 -6.39 29.77 -26.63
CA GLN A 36 -6.52 30.99 -25.82
C GLN A 36 -5.22 31.45 -25.13
N THR A 37 -4.08 30.76 -25.32
CA THR A 37 -2.80 31.08 -24.63
C THR A 37 -2.12 32.38 -25.10
N PHE A 38 -2.68 33.13 -26.06
CA PHE A 38 -2.00 34.33 -26.57
C PHE A 38 -2.19 35.61 -25.72
N ASP A 39 -3.03 35.60 -24.69
CA ASP A 39 -3.16 36.73 -23.74
C ASP A 39 -2.77 36.30 -22.31
N ILE A 40 -1.56 36.67 -21.89
CA ILE A 40 -1.04 36.41 -20.52
C ILE A 40 -1.86 37.24 -19.53
N SER A 41 -2.90 36.64 -18.97
CA SER A 41 -3.77 37.20 -17.93
C SER A 41 -3.78 36.32 -16.69
N TRP A 42 -4.16 36.89 -15.53
CA TRP A 42 -4.33 36.13 -14.28
C TRP A 42 -5.28 34.93 -14.42
N ALA A 43 -6.29 35.04 -15.29
CA ALA A 43 -7.19 33.93 -15.62
C ALA A 43 -6.46 32.76 -16.30
N GLY A 44 -5.46 33.04 -17.14
CA GLY A 44 -4.61 32.02 -17.79
C GLY A 44 -3.86 31.14 -16.78
N PHE A 45 -3.33 31.74 -15.70
CA PHE A 45 -2.68 30.98 -14.62
C PHE A 45 -3.66 30.07 -13.87
N ILE A 46 -4.89 30.54 -13.63
CA ILE A 46 -5.94 29.71 -13.01
C ILE A 46 -6.31 28.54 -13.92
N TYR A 47 -6.49 28.77 -15.22
CA TYR A 47 -6.76 27.70 -16.16
C TYR A 47 -5.61 26.70 -16.25
N LEU A 48 -4.36 27.17 -16.30
CA LEU A 48 -3.19 26.29 -16.28
C LEU A 48 -3.14 25.43 -15.00
N ALA A 49 -3.44 26.02 -13.84
CA ALA A 49 -3.51 25.29 -12.58
C ALA A 49 -4.64 24.23 -12.59
N LEU A 50 -5.84 24.58 -13.07
CA LEU A 50 -6.95 23.63 -13.20
C LEU A 50 -6.66 22.51 -14.19
N PHE A 51 -6.03 22.82 -15.32
CA PHE A 51 -5.57 21.83 -16.29
C PHE A 51 -4.58 20.86 -15.66
N TRP A 52 -3.59 21.40 -14.95
CA TRP A 52 -2.60 20.60 -14.25
C TRP A 52 -3.26 19.68 -13.23
N VAL A 53 -4.19 20.19 -12.41
CA VAL A 53 -4.95 19.36 -11.45
C VAL A 53 -5.72 18.25 -12.16
N MET A 54 -6.42 18.57 -13.24
CA MET A 54 -7.17 17.56 -13.99
C MET A 54 -6.27 16.48 -14.61
N ILE A 55 -5.15 16.87 -15.23
CA ILE A 55 -4.21 15.91 -15.81
C ILE A 55 -3.57 15.06 -14.71
N ALA A 56 -3.00 15.68 -13.68
CA ALA A 56 -2.24 15.00 -12.65
C ALA A 56 -3.11 14.09 -11.76
N TYR A 57 -4.36 14.47 -11.47
CA TYR A 57 -5.21 13.74 -10.52
C TYR A 57 -6.36 12.96 -11.16
N LEU A 58 -6.72 13.21 -12.43
CA LEU A 58 -7.82 12.48 -13.10
C LEU A 58 -7.37 11.69 -14.33
N ALA A 59 -6.64 12.30 -15.25
CA ALA A 59 -6.32 11.66 -16.54
C ALA A 59 -5.10 10.73 -16.44
N LEU A 60 -3.98 11.24 -15.90
CA LEU A 60 -2.71 10.51 -15.86
C LEU A 60 -2.79 9.24 -14.99
N PRO A 61 -3.39 9.24 -13.78
CA PRO A 61 -3.51 8.02 -12.97
C PRO A 61 -4.31 6.92 -13.68
N ARG A 62 -5.36 7.30 -14.42
CA ARG A 62 -6.21 6.37 -15.17
C ARG A 62 -5.51 5.79 -16.39
N LEU A 63 -4.80 6.63 -17.16
CA LEU A 63 -3.97 6.14 -18.26
C LEU A 63 -2.92 5.17 -17.74
N HIS A 64 -2.27 5.51 -16.63
CA HIS A 64 -1.29 4.66 -15.99
C HIS A 64 -1.89 3.31 -15.57
N ARG A 65 -3.10 3.30 -14.98
CA ARG A 65 -3.82 2.08 -14.60
C ARG A 65 -4.12 1.18 -15.80
N ILE A 66 -4.44 1.73 -16.96
CA ILE A 66 -4.62 0.93 -18.18
C ILE A 66 -3.29 0.32 -18.62
N LEU A 67 -2.23 1.14 -18.66
CA LEU A 67 -0.93 0.65 -19.07
C LEU A 67 -0.40 -0.44 -18.13
N THR A 68 -0.56 -0.29 -16.81
CA THR A 68 -0.12 -1.31 -15.83
C THR A 68 -0.81 -2.65 -16.06
N THR A 69 -2.07 -2.70 -16.51
CA THR A 69 -2.71 -3.99 -16.86
C THR A 69 -2.04 -4.72 -18.03
N LEU A 70 -1.27 -4.02 -18.87
CA LEU A 70 -0.58 -4.61 -20.01
C LEU A 70 0.80 -5.15 -19.63
N TYR A 71 1.57 -4.43 -18.80
CA TYR A 71 2.96 -4.77 -18.50
C TYR A 71 3.21 -5.31 -17.09
N VAL A 72 2.29 -5.10 -16.14
CA VAL A 72 2.40 -5.68 -14.80
C VAL A 72 1.66 -7.02 -14.79
N PRO A 73 2.38 -8.15 -14.67
CA PRO A 73 1.75 -9.46 -14.72
C PRO A 73 0.81 -9.66 -13.53
N ASP A 74 -0.28 -10.41 -13.74
CA ASP A 74 -1.28 -10.65 -12.68
C ASP A 74 -0.87 -11.75 -11.67
N TYR A 75 0.22 -12.47 -11.91
CA TYR A 75 0.72 -13.51 -11.00
C TYR A 75 1.56 -12.93 -9.85
N PHE A 76 1.76 -13.74 -8.81
CA PHE A 76 2.54 -13.37 -7.63
C PHE A 76 4.04 -13.27 -7.94
N ILE A 77 4.64 -12.12 -7.63
CA ILE A 77 6.07 -11.84 -7.86
C ILE A 77 6.79 -11.32 -6.61
N GLY A 78 6.27 -11.59 -5.41
CA GLY A 78 6.84 -11.06 -4.17
C GLY A 78 6.70 -9.53 -4.01
N ARG A 79 5.78 -8.91 -4.75
CA ARG A 79 5.45 -7.48 -4.67
C ARG A 79 3.95 -7.31 -4.53
N THR A 80 3.54 -6.37 -3.69
CA THR A 80 2.17 -5.88 -3.65
C THR A 80 1.88 -4.97 -4.85
N ARG A 81 0.63 -4.58 -5.05
CA ARG A 81 0.24 -3.56 -6.04
C ARG A 81 -0.49 -2.39 -5.41
N THR A 82 -0.32 -1.20 -5.97
CA THR A 82 -1.14 -0.03 -5.62
C THR A 82 -2.52 -0.12 -6.29
N SER A 83 -3.44 0.78 -5.94
CA SER A 83 -4.74 0.93 -6.62
C SER A 83 -4.62 1.20 -8.13
N ASP A 84 -3.50 1.79 -8.55
CA ASP A 84 -3.21 2.12 -9.94
C ASP A 84 -2.50 0.96 -10.67
N GLY A 85 -2.33 -0.19 -10.01
CA GLY A 85 -1.72 -1.40 -10.58
C GLY A 85 -0.18 -1.36 -10.62
N LEU A 86 0.44 -0.32 -10.07
CA LEU A 86 1.90 -0.24 -9.94
C LEU A 86 2.43 -1.22 -8.91
N LEU A 87 3.69 -1.65 -9.07
CA LEU A 87 4.37 -2.44 -8.05
C LEU A 87 4.54 -1.63 -6.76
N GLY A 88 3.78 -2.01 -5.74
CA GLY A 88 3.86 -1.45 -4.39
C GLY A 88 5.02 -2.05 -3.61
N ASP A 89 4.85 -2.15 -2.30
CA ASP A 89 5.89 -2.59 -1.39
C ASP A 89 6.26 -4.08 -1.57
N PRO A 90 7.50 -4.48 -1.27
CA PRO A 90 7.93 -5.87 -1.25
C PRO A 90 7.18 -6.68 -0.22
N VAL A 91 6.86 -7.93 -0.58
CA VAL A 91 6.50 -8.94 0.40
C VAL A 91 7.80 -9.44 1.03
N ASN A 92 8.03 -9.07 2.28
CA ASN A 92 9.32 -9.26 2.96
C ASN A 92 9.22 -10.05 4.27
N LEU A 93 8.03 -10.49 4.69
CA LEU A 93 7.88 -11.48 5.76
C LEU A 93 6.66 -12.37 5.53
N ALA A 94 6.59 -13.50 6.22
CA ALA A 94 5.43 -14.37 6.24
C ALA A 94 5.14 -14.86 7.66
N LEU A 95 3.90 -15.28 7.90
CA LEU A 95 3.48 -15.84 9.19
C LEU A 95 2.80 -17.19 9.00
N LEU A 96 2.97 -18.07 9.98
CA LEU A 96 2.15 -19.27 10.20
C LEU A 96 1.29 -19.03 11.45
N GLY A 97 0.00 -19.34 11.36
CA GLY A 97 -0.95 -19.12 12.44
C GLY A 97 -2.30 -18.56 12.00
N THR A 98 -3.23 -18.56 12.95
CA THR A 98 -4.59 -18.01 12.78
C THR A 98 -4.59 -16.48 12.87
N ARG A 99 -5.68 -15.86 12.41
CA ARG A 99 -5.84 -14.40 12.49
C ARG A 99 -5.70 -13.88 13.92
N ASP A 100 -6.27 -14.58 14.88
CA ASP A 100 -6.26 -14.15 16.28
C ASP A 100 -4.88 -14.28 16.90
N GLN A 101 -4.09 -15.29 16.50
CA GLN A 101 -2.69 -15.42 16.89
C GLN A 101 -1.84 -14.28 16.34
N VAL A 102 -2.03 -13.92 15.06
CA VAL A 102 -1.33 -12.77 14.46
C VAL A 102 -1.68 -11.48 15.19
N VAL A 103 -2.96 -11.22 15.42
CA VAL A 103 -3.41 -9.99 16.11
C VAL A 103 -2.86 -9.94 17.54
N GLN A 104 -2.92 -11.04 18.29
CA GLN A 104 -2.37 -11.13 19.64
C GLN A 104 -0.86 -10.86 19.64
N ALA A 105 -0.11 -11.52 18.74
CA ALA A 105 1.33 -11.38 18.63
C ALA A 105 1.77 -9.95 18.32
N MET A 106 1.09 -9.30 17.39
CA MET A 106 1.38 -7.91 17.03
C MET A 106 1.04 -6.95 18.19
N ASN A 107 -0.09 -7.14 18.87
CA ASN A 107 -0.48 -6.32 20.01
C ASN A 107 0.50 -6.44 21.18
N ASP A 108 0.93 -7.68 21.51
CA ASP A 108 1.89 -7.93 22.58
C ASP A 108 3.30 -7.40 22.21
N ALA A 109 3.61 -7.29 20.92
CA ALA A 109 4.80 -6.60 20.39
C ALA A 109 4.67 -5.06 20.36
N GLY A 110 3.58 -4.49 20.88
CA GLY A 110 3.37 -3.05 20.97
C GLY A 110 2.91 -2.38 19.67
N TRP A 111 2.47 -3.17 18.69
CA TRP A 111 1.88 -2.65 17.45
C TRP A 111 0.39 -2.34 17.63
N THR A 112 -0.08 -1.29 16.96
CA THR A 112 -1.49 -0.89 17.00
C THR A 112 -2.15 -1.13 15.65
N ALA A 113 -3.32 -1.78 15.64
CA ALA A 113 -4.09 -1.96 14.40
C ALA A 113 -4.49 -0.60 13.79
N ALA A 114 -4.31 -0.45 12.49
CA ALA A 114 -4.72 0.75 11.77
C ALA A 114 -6.25 0.76 11.55
N ASP A 115 -6.85 1.95 11.62
CA ASP A 115 -8.28 2.12 11.32
C ASP A 115 -8.55 1.72 9.85
N PRO A 116 -9.72 1.11 9.57
CA PRO A 116 -10.12 0.85 8.19
C PRO A 116 -10.31 2.16 7.42
N VAL A 117 -10.04 2.14 6.11
CA VAL A 117 -10.29 3.29 5.22
C VAL A 117 -11.81 3.47 5.05
N ASP A 118 -12.41 4.28 5.93
CA ASP A 118 -13.83 4.66 5.87
C ASP A 118 -14.01 6.20 5.93
N LEU A 119 -15.22 6.69 5.62
CA LEU A 119 -15.52 8.14 5.62
C LEU A 119 -15.22 8.81 6.97
N ARG A 120 -15.33 8.08 8.09
CA ARG A 120 -15.07 8.60 9.45
C ARG A 120 -13.58 8.75 9.70
N SER A 121 -12.77 7.81 9.24
CA SER A 121 -11.31 7.84 9.27
C SER A 121 -10.78 8.96 8.38
N SER A 122 -11.36 9.17 7.19
CA SER A 122 -11.00 10.28 6.29
C SER A 122 -11.27 11.65 6.92
N LEU A 123 -12.43 11.84 7.57
CA LEU A 123 -12.74 13.07 8.32
C LEU A 123 -11.82 13.25 9.53
N ARG A 124 -11.43 12.17 10.20
CA ARG A 124 -10.45 12.21 11.30
C ARG A 124 -9.06 12.59 10.83
N ILE A 125 -8.59 12.10 9.68
CA ILE A 125 -7.32 12.53 9.05
C ILE A 125 -7.33 14.04 8.81
N ILE A 126 -8.39 14.58 8.21
CA ILE A 126 -8.50 16.01 7.94
C ILE A 126 -8.43 16.79 9.26
N THR A 127 -9.18 16.35 10.26
CA THR A 127 -9.25 17.02 11.57
C THR A 127 -7.94 16.94 12.33
N SER A 128 -7.26 15.78 12.37
CA SER A 128 -5.97 15.61 13.05
C SER A 128 -4.87 16.43 12.38
N THR A 129 -4.90 16.54 11.04
CA THR A 129 -3.95 17.34 10.25
C THR A 129 -4.11 18.83 10.56
N VAL A 130 -5.35 19.33 10.60
CA VAL A 130 -5.66 20.73 10.95
C VAL A 130 -5.33 21.04 12.42
N THR A 131 -5.57 20.10 13.32
CA THR A 131 -5.33 20.28 14.77
C THR A 131 -3.90 19.94 15.21
N ARG A 132 -3.01 19.49 14.30
CA ARG A 132 -1.64 19.02 14.57
C ARG A 132 -1.54 18.00 15.70
N ARG A 133 -2.57 17.17 15.89
CA ARG A 133 -2.59 16.08 16.87
C ARG A 133 -2.07 14.79 16.21
N SER A 134 -1.29 14.00 16.94
CA SER A 134 -0.89 12.67 16.45
C SER A 134 -2.12 11.79 16.26
N TYR A 135 -2.23 11.16 15.10
CA TYR A 135 -3.30 10.21 14.77
C TYR A 135 -2.70 8.82 14.59
N ASN A 136 -2.59 8.11 15.70
CA ASN A 136 -1.81 6.88 15.83
C ASN A 136 -2.47 5.67 15.16
N THR A 137 -3.75 5.78 14.79
CA THR A 137 -4.52 4.74 14.10
C THR A 137 -4.84 5.13 12.65
N ALA A 138 -4.18 6.16 12.08
CA ALA A 138 -4.51 6.65 10.74
C ALA A 138 -4.53 5.51 9.69
N PRO A 139 -5.51 5.52 8.77
CA PRO A 139 -5.64 4.48 7.77
C PRO A 139 -4.48 4.56 6.76
N VAL A 140 -3.99 3.40 6.37
CA VAL A 140 -2.90 3.28 5.40
C VAL A 140 -3.45 3.18 3.98
N SER A 141 -2.72 3.71 3.00
CA SER A 141 -3.05 3.52 1.58
C SER A 141 -3.21 2.04 1.26
N PRO A 142 -4.26 1.66 0.49
CA PRO A 142 -4.54 0.28 0.18
C PRO A 142 -3.44 -0.31 -0.71
N LEU A 143 -2.96 -1.48 -0.33
CA LEU A 143 -2.09 -2.30 -1.14
C LEU A 143 -2.78 -3.64 -1.41
N PHE A 144 -2.53 -4.17 -2.59
CA PHE A 144 -3.23 -5.33 -3.11
C PHE A 144 -2.26 -6.48 -3.28
N LEU A 145 -2.68 -7.64 -2.80
CA LEU A 145 -2.04 -8.93 -3.04
C LEU A 145 -3.14 -9.94 -3.31
N PHE A 146 -2.93 -10.87 -4.26
CA PHE A 146 -3.96 -11.82 -4.70
C PHE A 146 -5.27 -11.15 -5.17
N GLY A 147 -5.16 -9.96 -5.76
CA GLY A 147 -6.31 -9.17 -6.22
C GLY A 147 -7.18 -8.59 -5.11
N ARG A 148 -6.75 -8.62 -3.85
CA ARG A 148 -7.50 -8.09 -2.71
C ARG A 148 -6.68 -7.17 -1.81
N GLN A 149 -7.38 -6.26 -1.14
CA GLN A 149 -6.80 -5.35 -0.17
C GLN A 149 -6.27 -6.13 1.05
N GLN A 150 -5.30 -5.55 1.77
CA GLN A 150 -4.77 -6.14 3.01
C GLN A 150 -5.86 -6.51 4.01
N ASP A 151 -5.70 -7.65 4.68
CA ASP A 151 -6.65 -8.16 5.68
C ASP A 151 -6.37 -7.58 7.08
N LEU A 152 -5.09 -7.31 7.37
CA LEU A 152 -4.62 -6.68 8.60
C LEU A 152 -3.59 -5.60 8.27
N ALA A 153 -3.61 -4.52 9.04
CA ALA A 153 -2.59 -3.47 8.98
C ALA A 153 -2.29 -3.00 10.40
N PHE A 154 -1.01 -2.89 10.71
CA PHE A 154 -0.52 -2.44 12.00
C PHE A 154 0.45 -1.28 11.82
N GLN A 155 0.52 -0.42 12.82
CA GLN A 155 1.47 0.68 12.87
C GLN A 155 2.03 0.86 14.29
N GLN A 156 3.24 1.39 14.35
CA GLN A 156 3.89 1.78 15.59
C GLN A 156 4.57 3.14 15.40
N GLU A 157 4.22 4.11 16.26
CA GLU A 157 4.77 5.48 16.18
C GLU A 157 6.15 5.56 16.82
N VAL A 158 7.09 6.26 16.18
CA VAL A 158 8.41 6.49 16.76
C VAL A 158 8.43 7.74 17.61
N ALA A 159 8.56 7.57 18.93
CA ALA A 159 8.90 8.63 19.89
C ALA A 159 8.04 9.92 19.78
N GLY A 160 6.74 9.78 19.50
CA GLY A 160 5.80 10.91 19.39
C GLY A 160 5.96 11.76 18.12
N ASN A 161 6.68 11.25 17.11
CA ASN A 161 6.79 11.91 15.82
C ASN A 161 5.83 11.26 14.80
N PRO A 162 4.72 11.94 14.44
CA PRO A 162 3.75 11.38 13.50
C PRO A 162 4.31 11.22 12.07
N ALA A 163 5.43 11.86 11.73
CA ALA A 163 6.06 11.73 10.42
C ALA A 163 6.99 10.50 10.29
N LYS A 164 7.22 9.77 11.40
CA LYS A 164 8.04 8.56 11.43
C LYS A 164 7.26 7.40 12.03
N ARG A 165 6.98 6.41 11.20
CA ARG A 165 6.09 5.31 11.59
C ARG A 165 6.56 4.00 11.00
N HIS A 166 6.54 2.97 11.83
CA HIS A 166 6.66 1.59 11.44
C HIS A 166 5.30 1.12 10.93
N HIS A 167 5.28 0.42 9.81
CA HIS A 167 4.05 -0.08 9.20
C HIS A 167 4.24 -1.51 8.73
N VAL A 168 3.26 -2.37 9.02
CA VAL A 168 3.20 -3.70 8.43
C VAL A 168 1.78 -4.05 8.04
N ARG A 169 1.64 -4.65 6.86
CA ARG A 169 0.36 -5.12 6.31
C ARG A 169 0.45 -6.63 6.10
N PHE A 170 -0.65 -7.34 6.33
CA PHE A 170 -0.74 -8.78 6.11
C PHE A 170 -1.92 -9.15 5.22
N TRP A 171 -1.67 -10.16 4.38
CA TRP A 171 -2.66 -10.80 3.51
C TRP A 171 -2.68 -12.29 3.81
N ARG A 172 -3.86 -12.85 4.05
CA ARG A 172 -4.09 -14.30 4.14
C ARG A 172 -3.69 -15.00 2.84
N THR A 173 -2.92 -16.07 2.88
CA THR A 173 -2.69 -16.83 1.64
C THR A 173 -3.98 -17.54 1.20
N PRO A 174 -4.28 -17.59 -0.11
CA PRO A 174 -5.38 -18.42 -0.60
C PRO A 174 -5.18 -19.89 -0.20
N ASP A 175 -6.28 -20.64 -0.05
CA ASP A 175 -6.20 -22.06 0.30
C ASP A 175 -5.40 -22.84 -0.74
N GLY A 176 -4.46 -23.66 -0.28
CA GLY A 176 -3.57 -24.45 -1.13
C GLY A 176 -2.50 -23.63 -1.87
N TRP A 177 -2.35 -22.34 -1.57
CA TRP A 177 -1.30 -21.51 -2.16
C TRP A 177 0.09 -21.97 -1.70
N LEU A 178 1.02 -22.08 -2.66
CA LEU A 178 2.41 -22.45 -2.43
C LEU A 178 3.32 -21.30 -2.86
N LEU A 179 4.28 -20.96 -2.00
CA LEU A 179 5.40 -20.12 -2.37
C LEU A 179 6.39 -20.87 -3.27
N PRO A 180 7.29 -20.16 -3.98
CA PRO A 180 8.46 -20.78 -4.61
C PRO A 180 9.14 -21.77 -3.66
N GLY A 181 9.52 -22.94 -4.20
CA GLY A 181 10.04 -24.05 -3.39
C GLY A 181 8.98 -24.92 -2.71
N GLY A 182 7.68 -24.64 -2.91
CA GLY A 182 6.59 -25.47 -2.39
C GLY A 182 6.24 -25.20 -0.92
N VAL A 183 6.75 -24.10 -0.35
CA VAL A 183 6.53 -23.73 1.05
C VAL A 183 5.11 -23.22 1.24
N ARG A 184 4.47 -23.66 2.32
CA ARG A 184 3.15 -23.16 2.75
C ARG A 184 3.35 -22.14 3.86
N VAL A 185 2.67 -21.00 3.71
CA VAL A 185 2.55 -19.98 4.76
C VAL A 185 1.08 -19.57 4.85
N ASP A 186 0.67 -19.08 6.01
CA ASP A 186 -0.71 -18.66 6.26
C ASP A 186 -0.95 -17.19 5.92
N TRP A 187 0.09 -16.36 6.06
CA TRP A 187 0.05 -14.94 5.80
C TRP A 187 1.31 -14.50 5.08
N LEU A 188 1.15 -13.54 4.18
CA LEU A 188 2.24 -12.78 3.60
C LEU A 188 2.17 -11.34 4.10
N GLY A 189 3.33 -10.79 4.42
CA GLY A 189 3.48 -9.47 5.00
C GLY A 189 4.34 -8.54 4.16
N ALA A 190 4.03 -7.25 4.23
CA ALA A 190 4.87 -6.17 3.72
C ALA A 190 5.10 -5.16 4.85
N ALA A 191 6.33 -5.13 5.36
CA ALA A 191 6.79 -4.22 6.40
C ALA A 191 7.60 -3.07 5.77
N THR A 192 7.26 -1.83 6.11
CA THR A 192 7.87 -0.61 5.58
C THR A 192 7.97 0.47 6.65
N PHE A 193 9.09 1.20 6.66
CA PHE A 193 9.29 2.34 7.56
C PHE A 193 9.07 3.66 6.83
N ASP A 194 8.12 4.47 7.28
CA ASP A 194 7.93 5.83 6.77
C ASP A 194 8.92 6.76 7.46
N ARG A 195 9.85 7.35 6.71
CA ARG A 195 10.90 8.23 7.28
C ARG A 195 10.53 9.71 7.29
N ALA A 196 9.65 10.14 6.38
CA ALA A 196 9.26 11.54 6.21
C ALA A 196 7.98 11.69 5.37
N VAL A 197 7.32 12.84 5.44
CA VAL A 197 6.33 13.28 4.43
C VAL A 197 7.05 14.12 3.37
N GLY A 198 6.78 13.89 2.09
CA GLY A 198 7.40 14.63 1.00
C GLY A 198 6.52 14.73 -0.25
N PHE A 199 6.99 15.50 -1.22
CA PHE A 199 6.38 15.55 -2.54
C PHE A 199 7.06 14.53 -3.46
N SER A 200 6.29 13.60 -4.03
CA SER A 200 6.79 12.68 -5.04
C SER A 200 6.84 13.38 -6.39
N LEU A 201 8.05 13.56 -6.93
CA LEU A 201 8.24 14.12 -8.29
C LEU A 201 7.74 13.17 -9.38
N PHE A 202 7.51 11.90 -9.07
CA PHE A 202 7.01 10.91 -10.01
C PHE A 202 5.50 11.00 -10.20
N THR A 203 4.75 11.18 -9.11
CA THR A 203 3.28 11.27 -9.16
C THR A 203 2.78 12.72 -9.06
N LEU A 204 3.66 13.66 -8.72
CA LEU A 204 3.34 15.05 -8.36
C LEU A 204 2.37 15.14 -7.17
N GLN A 205 2.37 14.14 -6.29
CA GLN A 205 1.52 14.05 -5.11
C GLN A 205 2.33 14.19 -3.82
N VAL A 206 1.69 14.61 -2.74
CA VAL A 206 2.28 14.55 -1.39
C VAL A 206 2.12 13.13 -0.88
N THR A 207 3.24 12.46 -0.61
CA THR A 207 3.30 11.07 -0.15
C THR A 207 4.24 10.93 1.04
N HIS A 208 4.06 9.89 1.83
CA HIS A 208 5.09 9.46 2.76
C HIS A 208 6.27 8.89 1.95
N LYS A 209 7.48 9.15 2.42
CA LYS A 209 8.72 8.58 1.90
C LYS A 209 9.06 7.36 2.73
N ILE A 210 9.15 6.22 2.08
CA ILE A 210 9.57 4.97 2.70
C ILE A 210 11.11 4.93 2.78
N ASP A 211 11.65 4.35 3.85
CA ASP A 211 13.07 4.08 3.95
C ASP A 211 13.52 3.03 2.93
N ALA A 212 14.71 3.23 2.38
CA ALA A 212 15.18 2.39 1.30
C ALA A 212 15.56 0.99 1.77
N ASP A 213 16.00 0.83 3.01
CA ASP A 213 16.38 -0.48 3.55
C ASP A 213 15.17 -1.14 4.22
N ILE A 214 14.38 -1.85 3.41
CA ILE A 214 13.14 -2.49 3.88
C ILE A 214 13.40 -3.72 4.76
N ASP A 215 14.62 -4.25 4.72
CA ASP A 215 15.02 -5.40 5.53
C ASP A 215 15.20 -4.99 6.99
N VAL A 216 15.66 -3.76 7.24
CA VAL A 216 15.74 -3.20 8.60
C VAL A 216 14.36 -3.18 9.26
N GLU A 217 13.32 -2.79 8.51
CA GLU A 217 11.96 -2.77 9.04
C GLU A 217 11.39 -4.18 9.23
N ARG A 218 11.61 -5.07 8.26
CA ARG A 218 11.27 -6.50 8.37
C ARG A 218 11.87 -7.10 9.64
N ASP A 219 13.15 -6.88 9.87
CA ASP A 219 13.89 -7.43 10.99
C ASP A 219 13.43 -6.80 12.31
N PHE A 220 13.01 -5.53 12.30
CA PHE A 220 12.36 -4.88 13.43
C PHE A 220 11.03 -5.55 13.79
N VAL A 221 10.15 -5.82 12.82
CA VAL A 221 8.90 -6.57 13.06
C VAL A 221 9.22 -7.94 13.66
N VAL A 222 10.11 -8.70 13.03
CA VAL A 222 10.51 -10.05 13.49
C VAL A 222 11.04 -10.02 14.92
N THR A 223 11.99 -9.12 15.19
CA THR A 223 12.59 -8.99 16.52
C THR A 223 11.57 -8.57 17.56
N SER A 224 10.66 -7.64 17.24
CA SER A 224 9.61 -7.18 18.17
C SER A 224 8.65 -8.30 18.57
N VAL A 225 8.26 -9.15 17.62
CA VAL A 225 7.36 -10.29 17.88
C VAL A 225 8.08 -11.38 18.68
N MET A 226 9.30 -11.74 18.30
CA MET A 226 10.09 -12.76 19.02
C MET A 226 10.41 -12.33 20.46
N ALA A 227 10.67 -11.04 20.70
CA ALA A 227 10.94 -10.53 22.04
C ALA A 227 9.70 -10.54 22.96
N SER A 228 8.50 -10.49 22.39
CA SER A 228 7.24 -10.51 23.15
C SER A 228 6.65 -11.90 23.35
N HIS A 229 7.14 -12.92 22.63
CA HIS A 229 6.62 -14.28 22.68
C HIS A 229 7.70 -15.35 22.61
N ASP A 230 7.94 -16.03 23.73
CA ASP A 230 8.90 -17.15 23.83
C ASP A 230 8.54 -18.35 22.93
N GLY A 231 7.27 -18.50 22.55
CA GLY A 231 6.79 -19.57 21.66
C GLY A 231 6.84 -19.23 20.17
N ALA A 232 7.23 -18.01 19.79
CA ALA A 232 7.37 -17.64 18.38
C ALA A 232 8.67 -18.23 17.81
N GLN A 233 8.56 -18.99 16.72
CA GLN A 233 9.74 -19.56 16.03
C GLN A 233 9.99 -18.83 14.72
N LEU A 234 11.25 -18.79 14.31
CA LEU A 234 11.67 -18.13 13.08
C LEU A 234 12.34 -19.14 12.15
N ASP A 235 11.77 -19.31 10.96
CA ASP A 235 12.45 -19.91 9.81
C ASP A 235 12.76 -18.82 8.78
N VAL A 236 13.75 -19.03 7.92
CA VAL A 236 14.11 -18.05 6.88
C VAL A 236 14.23 -18.76 5.54
N LEU A 237 13.32 -18.41 4.62
CA LEU A 237 13.44 -18.78 3.22
C LEU A 237 14.48 -17.88 2.56
N LYS A 238 15.73 -18.35 2.55
CA LYS A 238 16.82 -17.70 1.82
C LYS A 238 16.53 -17.74 0.33
N ASP A 239 16.93 -16.68 -0.37
CA ASP A 239 16.78 -16.55 -1.82
C ASP A 239 15.33 -16.72 -2.29
N PHE A 240 14.35 -16.37 -1.46
CA PHE A 240 12.93 -16.37 -1.82
C PHE A 240 12.66 -15.52 -3.07
N THR A 241 13.37 -14.39 -3.16
CA THR A 241 13.62 -13.64 -4.38
C THR A 241 15.11 -13.38 -4.50
N THR A 242 15.57 -13.02 -5.70
CA THR A 242 16.91 -12.43 -5.83
C THR A 242 16.93 -11.10 -5.08
N GLY A 243 17.95 -10.82 -4.27
CA GLY A 243 18.14 -9.47 -3.72
C GLY A 243 18.16 -8.42 -4.82
N TYR A 244 17.53 -7.26 -4.58
CA TYR A 244 17.37 -6.25 -5.63
C TYR A 244 17.35 -4.82 -5.09
N HIS A 245 17.65 -3.90 -6.00
CA HIS A 245 17.48 -2.45 -5.82
C HIS A 245 16.45 -1.96 -6.83
N SER A 246 15.37 -1.36 -6.35
CA SER A 246 14.25 -0.94 -7.20
C SER A 246 13.57 0.31 -6.66
N ARG A 247 12.40 0.66 -7.21
CA ARG A 247 11.50 1.67 -6.68
C ARG A 247 10.10 1.10 -6.47
N ASN A 248 9.31 1.62 -5.52
CA ASN A 248 7.86 1.36 -5.48
C ASN A 248 7.09 2.31 -6.39
N GLY A 249 5.77 2.08 -6.48
CA GLY A 249 4.84 2.94 -7.20
C GLY A 249 4.77 4.39 -6.70
N GLY A 250 5.26 4.67 -5.49
CA GLY A 250 5.42 6.04 -4.98
C GLY A 250 6.71 6.74 -5.48
N GLY A 251 7.64 5.98 -6.05
CA GLY A 251 8.94 6.45 -6.51
C GLY A 251 10.06 6.34 -5.48
N ASP A 252 9.80 5.79 -4.29
CA ASP A 252 10.80 5.59 -3.25
C ASP A 252 11.73 4.43 -3.58
N THR A 253 13.01 4.57 -3.28
CA THR A 253 14.02 3.53 -3.47
C THR A 253 13.76 2.37 -2.53
N ILE A 254 14.03 1.15 -2.99
CA ILE A 254 13.94 -0.08 -2.21
C ILE A 254 15.22 -0.86 -2.38
N ARG A 255 15.71 -1.44 -1.29
CA ARG A 255 16.81 -2.38 -1.22
C ARG A 255 16.39 -3.55 -0.34
N THR A 256 16.59 -4.76 -0.82
CA THR A 256 16.34 -6.00 -0.07
C THR A 256 17.34 -7.09 -0.44
N ASP A 257 17.68 -7.93 0.53
CA ASP A 257 18.44 -9.17 0.40
C ASP A 257 17.66 -10.28 -0.30
N GLY A 258 16.34 -10.12 -0.43
CA GLY A 258 15.44 -11.06 -1.10
C GLY A 258 15.01 -12.27 -0.27
N SER A 259 15.43 -12.37 0.99
CA SER A 259 15.03 -13.42 1.92
C SER A 259 13.65 -13.16 2.51
N LEU A 260 12.93 -14.24 2.84
CA LEU A 260 11.61 -14.18 3.46
C LEU A 260 11.63 -14.91 4.81
N PRO A 261 11.77 -14.18 5.93
CA PRO A 261 11.55 -14.72 7.25
C PRO A 261 10.09 -15.15 7.45
N VAL A 262 9.90 -16.33 8.02
CA VAL A 262 8.61 -16.95 8.33
C VAL A 262 8.52 -17.09 9.84
N LEU A 263 7.63 -16.31 10.46
CA LEU A 263 7.33 -16.42 11.88
C LEU A 263 6.25 -17.48 12.10
N ASP A 264 6.57 -18.52 12.86
CA ASP A 264 5.58 -19.47 13.35
C ASP A 264 4.98 -19.00 14.67
N LEU A 265 3.68 -18.71 14.64
CA LEU A 265 2.88 -18.23 15.75
C LEU A 265 1.92 -19.30 16.28
N ALA A 266 2.08 -20.57 15.90
CA ALA A 266 1.19 -21.66 16.29
C ALA A 266 1.09 -21.83 17.82
N GLU A 267 2.15 -21.51 18.57
CA GLU A 267 2.17 -21.57 20.03
C GLU A 267 1.64 -20.30 20.73
N VAL A 268 1.38 -19.22 19.97
CA VAL A 268 0.75 -18.02 20.53
C VAL A 268 -0.66 -18.38 20.94
N ARG A 269 -1.02 -18.09 22.20
CA ARG A 269 -2.37 -18.31 22.73
C ARG A 269 -3.16 -17.01 22.67
N PRO A 270 -4.17 -16.89 21.79
CA PRO A 270 -5.02 -15.71 21.75
C PRO A 270 -5.75 -15.56 23.07
N ARG A 271 -5.82 -14.34 23.61
CA ARG A 271 -6.68 -14.07 24.76
C ARG A 271 -8.13 -14.09 24.26
N VAL A 272 -8.92 -15.03 24.78
CA VAL A 272 -10.37 -15.03 24.54
C VAL A 272 -10.96 -13.82 25.27
N HIS A 273 -11.50 -12.87 24.52
CA HIS A 273 -12.26 -11.74 25.05
C HIS A 273 -13.76 -12.01 24.99
#